data_AF-R6QA81-F1
#
_entry.id   AF-R6QA81-F1
#
_cell.length_a   1.000
_cell.length_b   1.000
_cell.length_c   1.000
_cell.angle_alpha   90.00
_cell.angle_beta   90.00
_cell.angle_gamma   90.00
#
_symmetry.space_group_name_H-M   'P 1'
#
loop_
_entity.id
_entity.type
_entity.pdbx_description
1 polymer ?
#
loop_
_entity_poly.entity_id
_entity_poly.type
_entity_poly.pdbx_seq_one_letter_code
_entity_poly.pdbx_strand_id
1 'polypeptide(L)'
;MLALMEEATCEAASAILDDGETTVGIKVEITHDKASAMGATVSASAKLEAVDGRRLVFSVSAKDDNGNIIGKGTIERFVVNCDKFMKKVNG
;
A
#
# COMPACT_ATOMS: atom_id res chain seq x y z
N MET A 1 11.13 -3.37 -0.97
CA MET A 1 9.78 -3.90 -1.30
C MET A 1 8.67 -3.22 -0.53
N LEU A 2 8.74 -3.07 0.81
CA LEU A 2 7.64 -2.51 1.62
C LEU A 2 7.15 -1.15 1.11
N ALA A 3 8.04 -0.16 0.94
CA ALA A 3 7.67 1.15 0.42
C ALA A 3 7.00 1.09 -0.97
N LEU A 4 7.46 0.20 -1.85
CA LEU A 4 6.87 -0.01 -3.17
C LEU A 4 5.47 -0.66 -3.09
N MET A 5 5.25 -1.57 -2.13
CA MET A 5 3.93 -2.12 -1.87
C MET A 5 2.98 -1.06 -1.29
N GLU A 6 3.45 -0.22 -0.37
CA GLU A 6 2.69 0.93 0.14
C GLU A 6 2.29 1.87 -1.00
N GLU A 7 3.22 2.23 -1.89
CA GLU A 7 2.95 3.04 -3.08
C GLU A 7 1.88 2.41 -3.98
N ALA A 8 1.98 1.12 -4.28
CA ALA A 8 0.96 0.40 -5.05
C ALA A 8 -0.42 0.46 -4.37
N THR A 9 -0.48 0.43 -3.04
CA THR A 9 -1.77 0.60 -2.32
C THR A 9 -2.29 2.04 -2.36
N CYS A 10 -1.42 3.05 -2.35
CA CYS A 10 -1.81 4.45 -2.57
C CYS A 10 -2.41 4.64 -3.97
N GLU A 11 -1.73 4.13 -4.99
CA GLU A 11 -2.19 4.17 -6.38
C GLU A 11 -3.53 3.47 -6.53
N ALA A 12 -3.67 2.25 -5.98
CA ALA A 12 -4.92 1.50 -6.04
C ALA A 12 -6.07 2.20 -5.29
N ALA A 13 -5.79 2.86 -4.16
CA ALA A 13 -6.79 3.63 -3.41
C ALA A 13 -7.25 4.88 -4.16
N SER A 14 -6.40 5.52 -4.96
CA SER A 14 -6.71 6.80 -5.62
C SER A 14 -7.97 6.75 -6.49
N ALA A 15 -8.32 5.58 -7.04
CA ALA A 15 -9.49 5.39 -7.88
C ALA A 15 -10.84 5.47 -7.14
N ILE A 16 -10.82 5.44 -5.80
CA ILE A 16 -12.03 5.41 -4.95
C ILE A 16 -12.06 6.55 -3.92
N LEU A 17 -11.12 7.49 -3.99
CA LEU A 17 -11.06 8.64 -3.08
C LEU A 17 -11.83 9.83 -3.64
N ASP A 18 -12.52 10.54 -2.76
CA ASP A 18 -13.13 11.82 -3.10
C ASP A 18 -12.08 12.95 -3.10
N ASP A 19 -12.41 14.07 -3.75
CA ASP A 19 -11.58 15.26 -3.73
C ASP A 19 -11.28 15.73 -2.30
N GLY A 20 -10.00 15.95 -2.00
CA GLY A 20 -9.55 16.36 -0.67
C GLY A 20 -9.44 15.21 0.34
N GLU A 21 -9.60 13.96 -0.09
CA GLU A 21 -9.25 12.78 0.69
C GLU A 21 -7.86 12.22 0.34
N THR A 22 -7.27 11.54 1.30
CA THR A 22 -6.05 10.73 1.14
C THR A 22 -6.15 9.50 2.02
N THR A 23 -5.14 8.64 2.01
CA THR A 23 -5.07 7.46 2.86
C THR A 23 -3.78 7.40 3.66
N VAL A 24 -3.89 6.97 4.92
CA VAL A 24 -2.75 6.71 5.81
C VAL A 24 -2.65 5.22 6.08
N GLY A 25 -1.47 4.62 5.93
CA GLY A 25 -1.23 3.23 6.31
C GLY A 25 -1.34 3.05 7.83
N ILE A 26 -2.13 2.07 8.28
CA ILE A 26 -2.40 1.82 9.72
C ILE A 26 -1.95 0.44 10.20
N LYS A 27 -1.77 -0.52 9.28
CA LYS A 27 -1.24 -1.85 9.60
C LYS A 27 -0.49 -2.41 8.39
N VAL A 28 0.66 -3.02 8.64
CA VAL A 28 1.42 -3.76 7.62
C VAL A 28 1.80 -5.12 8.17
N GLU A 29 1.51 -6.17 7.43
CA GLU A 29 1.85 -7.55 7.76
C GLU A 29 2.33 -8.25 6.49
N ILE A 30 3.64 -8.41 6.34
CA ILE A 30 4.25 -8.96 5.12
C ILE A 30 5.39 -9.92 5.44
N THR A 31 5.67 -10.83 4.51
CA THR A 31 6.85 -11.70 4.50
C THR A 31 7.82 -11.27 3.40
N HIS A 32 9.12 -11.45 3.64
CA HIS A 32 10.19 -11.30 2.65
C HIS A 32 10.68 -12.70 2.29
N ASP A 33 10.12 -13.24 1.21
CA ASP A 33 10.24 -14.65 0.83
C ASP A 33 11.54 -14.96 0.09
N LYS A 34 12.12 -13.96 -0.61
CA LYS A 34 13.33 -14.14 -1.42
C LYS A 34 14.12 -12.84 -1.54
N ALA A 35 15.44 -12.92 -1.44
CA ALA A 35 16.33 -11.79 -1.70
C ALA A 35 16.34 -11.42 -3.19
N SER A 36 16.48 -10.12 -3.49
CA SER A 36 16.68 -9.60 -4.85
C SER A 36 18.15 -9.24 -5.07
N ALA A 37 18.71 -9.57 -6.24
CA ALA A 37 20.06 -9.17 -6.61
C ALA A 37 20.15 -7.65 -6.87
N MET A 38 21.35 -7.08 -6.74
CA MET A 38 21.58 -5.70 -7.17
C MET A 38 21.27 -5.52 -8.66
N GLY A 39 20.59 -4.42 -9.01
CA GLY A 39 20.17 -4.13 -10.38
C GLY A 39 18.90 -4.86 -10.83
N ALA A 40 18.35 -5.78 -10.02
CA ALA A 40 17.08 -6.42 -10.33
C ALA A 40 15.94 -5.39 -10.33
N THR A 41 15.04 -5.51 -11.31
CA THR A 41 13.79 -4.74 -11.31
C THR A 41 12.76 -5.46 -10.46
N VAL A 42 12.09 -4.71 -9.58
CA VAL A 42 11.04 -5.23 -8.71
C VAL A 42 9.76 -4.46 -8.99
N SER A 43 8.67 -5.17 -9.24
CA SER A 43 7.32 -4.60 -9.36
C SER A 43 6.49 -4.97 -8.13
N ALA A 44 5.71 -4.03 -7.58
CA ALA A 44 4.69 -4.33 -6.59
C ALA A 44 3.28 -4.32 -7.21
N SER A 45 2.36 -5.02 -6.58
CA SER A 45 0.94 -5.00 -6.94
C SER A 45 0.12 -4.99 -5.66
N ALA A 46 -0.98 -4.23 -5.69
CA ALA A 46 -1.95 -4.18 -4.62
C ALA A 46 -3.35 -4.47 -5.19
N LYS A 47 -4.13 -5.27 -4.46
CA LYS A 47 -5.53 -5.53 -4.76
C LYS A 47 -6.36 -5.20 -3.53
N LEU A 48 -7.36 -4.34 -3.70
CA LEU A 48 -8.32 -4.02 -2.64
C LEU A 48 -9.22 -5.24 -2.41
N GLU A 49 -9.14 -5.83 -1.22
CA GLU A 49 -9.90 -7.02 -0.84
C GLU A 49 -11.16 -6.67 -0.04
N ALA A 50 -11.12 -5.59 0.75
CA ALA A 50 -12.26 -5.15 1.56
C ALA A 50 -12.28 -3.64 1.79
N VAL A 51 -13.49 -3.10 1.88
CA VAL A 51 -13.80 -1.74 2.31
C VAL A 51 -14.74 -1.83 3.49
N ASP A 52 -14.31 -1.36 4.66
CA ASP A 52 -15.07 -1.31 5.89
C ASP A 52 -15.15 0.14 6.40
N GLY A 53 -16.17 0.85 5.95
CA GLY A 53 -16.29 2.29 6.13
C GLY A 53 -15.10 3.02 5.51
N ARG A 54 -14.21 3.56 6.36
CA ARG A 54 -12.98 4.26 5.93
C ARG A 54 -11.74 3.39 5.97
N ARG A 55 -11.84 2.12 6.37
CA ARG A 55 -10.74 1.17 6.41
C ARG A 55 -10.69 0.38 5.09
N LEU A 56 -9.53 0.38 4.46
CA LEU A 56 -9.24 -0.33 3.23
C LEU A 56 -8.24 -1.44 3.53
N VAL A 57 -8.52 -2.66 3.08
CA VAL A 57 -7.63 -3.82 3.27
C VAL A 57 -7.14 -4.28 1.91
N PHE A 58 -5.82 -4.28 1.72
CA PHE A 58 -5.17 -4.66 0.48
C PHE A 58 -4.36 -5.94 0.64
N SER A 59 -4.52 -6.88 -0.30
CA SER A 59 -3.51 -7.90 -0.54
C SER A 59 -2.40 -7.31 -1.40
N VAL A 60 -1.15 -7.53 -1.02
CA VAL A 60 0.01 -6.99 -1.72
C VAL A 60 1.03 -8.07 -2.06
N SER A 61 1.73 -7.89 -3.17
CA SER A 61 2.85 -8.72 -3.56
C SER A 61 3.93 -7.91 -4.26
N ALA A 62 5.17 -8.34 -4.16
CA ALA A 62 6.28 -7.85 -4.96
C ALA A 62 6.92 -9.02 -5.70
N LYS A 63 7.28 -8.78 -6.96
CA LYS A 63 7.89 -9.75 -7.86
C LYS A 63 9.17 -9.21 -8.46
N ASP A 64 10.15 -10.09 -8.65
CA ASP A 64 11.30 -9.81 -9.49
C ASP A 64 10.92 -9.87 -10.99
N ASP A 65 11.84 -9.43 -11.85
CA ASP A 65 11.75 -9.45 -13.31
C ASP A 65 11.50 -10.83 -13.92
N ASN A 66 11.87 -11.88 -13.20
CA ASN A 66 11.63 -13.27 -13.57
C ASN A 66 10.25 -13.78 -13.09
N GLY A 67 9.44 -12.91 -12.47
CA GLY A 67 8.10 -13.21 -11.99
C GLY A 67 8.05 -13.93 -10.64
N ASN A 68 9.18 -14.13 -9.96
CA ASN A 68 9.21 -14.79 -8.66
C ASN A 68 8.70 -13.83 -7.58
N ILE A 69 7.87 -14.34 -6.67
CA ILE A 69 7.47 -13.58 -5.48
C ILE A 69 8.70 -13.39 -4.58
N ILE A 70 9.01 -12.13 -4.28
CA ILE A 70 10.05 -11.76 -3.31
C ILE A 70 9.47 -11.40 -1.95
N GLY A 71 8.17 -11.06 -1.91
CA GLY A 71 7.44 -10.83 -0.69
C GLY A 71 5.97 -10.57 -0.95
N LYS A 72 5.15 -10.76 0.07
CA LYS A 72 3.69 -10.63 -0.01
C LYS A 72 3.08 -10.41 1.37
N GLY A 73 1.82 -10.02 1.40
CA GLY A 73 1.05 -9.94 2.64
C GLY A 73 -0.12 -8.99 2.52
N THR A 74 -0.41 -8.29 3.60
CA THR A 74 -1.56 -7.40 3.73
C THR A 74 -1.11 -6.03 4.22
N ILE A 75 -1.66 -4.97 3.60
CA ILE A 75 -1.53 -3.59 4.05
C ILE A 75 -2.94 -3.03 4.27
N GLU A 76 -3.14 -2.38 5.40
CA GLU A 76 -4.38 -1.69 5.70
C GLU A 76 -4.17 -0.19 5.69
N ARG A 77 -5.08 0.52 5.02
CA ARG A 77 -5.07 1.98 4.94
C ARG A 77 -6.37 2.55 5.49
N PHE A 78 -6.31 3.78 5.99
CA PHE A 78 -7.47 4.50 6.47
C PHE A 78 -7.67 5.80 5.69
N VAL A 79 -8.87 6.00 5.17
CA VAL A 79 -9.25 7.22 4.44
C VAL A 79 -9.39 8.38 5.43
N VAL A 80 -8.74 9.50 5.10
CA VAL A 80 -8.75 10.73 5.89
C VAL A 80 -8.94 11.94 4.99
N ASN A 81 -9.60 12.97 5.52
CA ASN A 81 -9.62 14.28 4.87
C ASN A 81 -8.27 14.98 5.09
N CYS A 82 -7.66 15.47 4.00
CA CYS A 82 -6.33 16.07 3.99
C CYS A 82 -6.21 17.24 4.98
N ASP A 83 -7.11 18.23 4.90
CA ASP A 83 -7.04 19.44 5.73
C ASP A 83 -7.21 19.13 7.22
N LYS A 84 -8.19 18.28 7.57
CA LYS A 84 -8.41 17.86 8.95
C LYS A 84 -7.21 17.08 9.49
N PHE A 85 -6.61 16.22 8.68
CA PHE A 85 -5.43 15.46 9.05
C PHE A 85 -4.23 16.39 9.29
N MET A 86 -3.93 17.29 8.34
CA MET A 86 -2.82 18.23 8.47
C MET A 86 -2.96 19.17 9.67
N LYS A 87 -4.15 19.68 9.94
CA LYS A 87 -4.42 20.48 11.14
C LYS A 87 -4.18 19.69 12.44
N LYS A 88 -4.50 18.39 12.45
CA LYS A 88 -4.31 17.54 13.62
C LYS A 88 -2.83 17.20 13.88
N VAL A 89 -2.02 17.02 12.85
CA VAL A 89 -0.60 16.63 13.01
C VAL A 89 0.33 17.83 13.19
N ASN A 90 -0.08 19.03 12.75
CA ASN A 90 0.68 20.26 12.90
C ASN A 90 0.25 21.13 14.09
N GLY A 91 -0.81 20.74 14.81
CA GLY A 91 -1.27 21.39 16.04
C GLY A 91 -0.70 20.67 17.26
#